data_AF-N1QCP7-F1
#
_entry.id   AF-N1QCP7-F1
#
_cell.length_a   1.000
_cell.length_b   1.000
_cell.length_c   1.000
_cell.angle_alpha   90.00
_cell.angle_beta   90.00
_cell.angle_gamma   90.00
#
_symmetry.space_group_name_H-M   'P 1'
#
loop_
_entity.id
_entity.type
_entity.pdbx_description
1 polymer ?
#
loop_
_entity_poly.entity_id
_entity_poly.type
_entity_poly.pdbx_seq_one_letter_code
_entity_poly.pdbx_strand_id
1 'polypeptide(L)'
;MSLKRKHSNDEADTGEADLFQSEPIEDRKSTFVAYFSPSLKPKDLQNLPVIANADHKILAWRKESNQQSITKAKQYVTGSDDDGEKYAGKKVEKVLEALQAEGACVVARWWGGIMLGPVRFTHIESCARDAVRECQTQRAEAQMKKRRMEQEKVEHAQLAKALVEHPPKTEIPTSSAKPAMDYTAMPLDRLRALDKARDATIGFLLKRIDKAEADLAAMNEEDESPKE
;
A
#
# COMPACT_ATOMS: atom_id res chain seq x y z
N MET A 1 -2.36 -3.85 -46.23
CA MET A 1 -2.24 -4.76 -45.06
C MET A 1 -2.04 -3.91 -43.81
N SER A 2 -3.13 -3.40 -43.23
CA SER A 2 -3.07 -2.55 -42.03
C SER A 2 -3.09 -3.44 -40.79
N LEU A 3 -1.99 -3.45 -40.04
CA LEU A 3 -1.83 -4.21 -38.81
C LEU A 3 -2.74 -3.62 -37.71
N LYS A 4 -3.82 -4.34 -37.43
CA LYS A 4 -4.79 -4.07 -36.37
C LYS A 4 -4.11 -4.38 -35.03
N ARG A 5 -3.73 -3.33 -34.29
CA ARG A 5 -3.20 -3.48 -32.92
C ARG A 5 -4.27 -4.13 -32.05
N LYS A 6 -3.95 -5.30 -31.50
CA LYS A 6 -4.71 -5.97 -30.43
C LYS A 6 -4.73 -5.03 -29.23
N HIS A 7 -5.89 -4.48 -28.91
CA HIS A 7 -6.14 -3.85 -27.63
C HIS A 7 -6.34 -5.00 -26.63
N SER A 8 -5.38 -5.21 -25.74
CA SER A 8 -5.59 -6.04 -24.56
C SER A 8 -6.64 -5.34 -23.70
N ASN A 9 -7.78 -6.00 -23.55
CA ASN A 9 -8.82 -5.63 -22.61
C ASN A 9 -8.29 -5.94 -21.22
N ASP A 10 -7.60 -4.97 -20.59
CA ASP A 10 -7.34 -5.01 -19.16
C ASP A 10 -8.68 -4.77 -18.46
N GLU A 11 -9.21 -5.85 -17.90
CA GLU A 11 -10.38 -5.89 -17.03
C GLU A 11 -10.25 -4.80 -15.96
N ALA A 12 -11.33 -4.03 -15.82
CA ALA A 12 -11.43 -2.91 -14.89
C ALA A 12 -11.20 -3.37 -13.44
N ASP A 13 -10.00 -3.06 -12.92
CA ASP A 13 -9.79 -2.92 -11.49
C ASP A 13 -10.64 -1.75 -11.02
N THR A 14 -11.62 -2.05 -10.18
CA THR A 14 -12.61 -1.14 -9.60
C THR A 14 -11.94 0.18 -9.18
N GLY A 15 -12.37 1.29 -9.78
CA GLY A 15 -11.83 2.64 -9.59
C GLY A 15 -11.94 3.25 -8.18
N GLU A 16 -12.14 2.42 -7.15
CA GLU A 16 -12.05 2.77 -5.74
C GLU A 16 -10.61 2.66 -5.19
N ALA A 17 -9.74 1.83 -5.80
CA ALA A 17 -8.40 1.56 -5.25
C ALA A 17 -7.42 2.75 -5.29
N ASP A 18 -7.75 3.80 -6.05
CA ASP A 18 -6.91 4.99 -6.26
C ASP A 18 -7.60 6.28 -5.77
N LEU A 19 -8.60 6.17 -4.89
CA LEU A 19 -9.31 7.31 -4.33
C LEU A 19 -8.94 7.52 -2.85
N PHE A 20 -8.33 8.67 -2.55
CA PHE A 20 -7.86 9.02 -1.21
C PHE A 20 -8.67 10.20 -0.69
N GLN A 21 -9.20 10.06 0.52
CA GLN A 21 -10.09 11.04 1.13
C GLN A 21 -9.40 11.73 2.32
N SER A 22 -9.65 13.03 2.52
CA SER A 22 -9.25 13.73 3.74
C SER A 22 -10.27 13.53 4.85
N GLU A 23 -9.83 13.71 6.10
CA GLU A 23 -10.76 13.90 7.20
C GLU A 23 -11.68 15.13 6.95
N PRO A 24 -12.96 15.05 7.32
CA PRO A 24 -13.87 16.19 7.21
C PRO A 24 -13.46 17.34 8.13
N ILE A 25 -13.39 18.56 7.58
CA ILE A 25 -13.24 19.78 8.37
C ILE A 25 -14.60 20.46 8.49
N GLU A 26 -15.05 20.68 9.72
CA GLU A 26 -16.29 21.39 10.02
C GLU A 26 -16.00 22.79 10.59
N ASP A 27 -16.60 23.83 10.02
CA ASP A 27 -16.53 25.20 10.54
C ASP A 27 -17.82 25.95 10.22
N ARG A 28 -18.47 26.47 11.26
CA ARG A 28 -19.71 27.27 11.18
C ARG A 28 -20.75 26.61 10.26
N LYS A 29 -21.04 25.32 10.53
CA LYS A 29 -21.97 24.46 9.78
C LYS A 29 -21.58 24.18 8.33
N SER A 30 -20.44 24.70 7.85
CA SER A 30 -19.89 24.29 6.57
C SER A 30 -18.97 23.08 6.79
N THR A 31 -19.03 22.12 5.88
CA THR A 31 -18.18 20.93 5.90
C THR A 31 -17.34 20.90 4.65
N PHE A 32 -16.06 20.53 4.80
CA PHE A 32 -15.09 20.42 3.72
C PHE A 32 -14.50 19.02 3.70
N VAL A 33 -14.48 18.37 2.55
CA VAL A 33 -13.85 17.05 2.35
C VAL A 33 -13.11 17.08 1.02
N ALA A 34 -11.85 16.66 1.02
CA ALA A 34 -11.09 16.50 -0.20
C ALA A 34 -11.03 15.03 -0.64
N TYR A 35 -11.03 14.85 -1.95
CA TYR A 35 -10.78 13.58 -2.61
C TYR A 35 -9.66 13.77 -3.61
N PHE A 36 -8.63 12.95 -3.52
CA PHE A 36 -7.48 12.96 -4.41
C PHE A 36 -7.39 11.61 -5.13
N SER A 37 -7.07 11.65 -6.42
CA SER A 37 -6.74 10.46 -7.18
C SER A 37 -5.58 10.72 -8.14
N PRO A 38 -4.54 9.88 -8.12
CA PRO A 38 -3.45 9.93 -9.08
C PRO A 38 -3.88 9.57 -10.51
N SER A 39 -4.90 8.73 -10.65
CA SER A 39 -5.22 8.03 -11.90
C SER A 39 -6.54 8.49 -12.53
N LEU A 40 -7.52 8.90 -11.71
CA LEU A 40 -8.82 9.34 -12.22
C LEU A 40 -8.73 10.66 -12.98
N LYS A 41 -9.61 10.81 -13.99
CA LYS A 41 -9.70 12.06 -14.74
C LYS A 41 -10.30 13.16 -13.86
N PRO A 42 -9.89 14.43 -14.03
CA PRO A 42 -10.37 15.53 -13.19
C PRO A 42 -11.91 15.65 -13.18
N LYS A 43 -12.57 15.49 -14.35
CA LYS A 43 -14.03 15.56 -14.45
C LYS A 43 -14.74 14.37 -13.80
N ASP A 44 -14.16 13.18 -13.85
CA ASP A 44 -14.76 11.99 -13.23
C ASP A 44 -14.70 12.15 -11.71
N LEU A 45 -13.59 12.67 -11.20
CA LEU A 45 -13.42 13.00 -9.78
C LEU A 45 -14.39 14.09 -9.29
N GLN A 46 -14.62 15.12 -10.10
CA GLN A 46 -15.59 16.19 -9.79
C GLN A 46 -17.06 15.71 -9.82
N ASN A 47 -17.35 14.58 -10.48
CA ASN A 47 -18.69 14.01 -10.59
C ASN A 47 -18.91 12.78 -9.69
N LEU A 48 -18.07 12.60 -8.66
CA LEU A 48 -18.21 11.49 -7.73
C LEU A 48 -19.60 11.49 -7.06
N PRO A 49 -20.29 10.33 -6.96
CA PRO A 49 -21.61 10.25 -6.34
C PRO A 49 -21.66 10.76 -4.89
N VAL A 50 -20.58 10.55 -4.13
CA VAL A 50 -20.48 10.96 -2.72
C VAL A 50 -20.53 12.48 -2.52
N ILE A 51 -20.08 13.25 -3.51
CA ILE A 51 -20.09 14.73 -3.48
C ILE A 51 -21.16 15.34 -4.38
N ALA A 52 -22.08 14.53 -4.92
CA ALA A 52 -23.10 15.00 -5.86
C ALA A 52 -23.94 16.17 -5.28
N ASN A 53 -24.23 16.12 -3.98
CA ASN A 53 -25.00 17.12 -3.25
C ASN A 53 -24.15 18.23 -2.61
N ALA A 54 -22.85 18.31 -2.92
CA ALA A 54 -22.01 19.41 -2.45
C ALA A 54 -22.33 20.70 -3.21
N ASP A 55 -22.39 21.82 -2.49
CA ASP A 55 -22.67 23.15 -3.04
C ASP A 55 -21.54 23.63 -3.94
N HIS A 56 -20.30 23.27 -3.60
CA HIS A 56 -19.11 23.58 -4.39
C HIS A 56 -18.18 22.37 -4.46
N LYS A 57 -17.64 22.10 -5.65
CA LYS A 57 -16.73 21.00 -6.00
C LYS A 57 -15.50 21.58 -6.70
N ILE A 58 -14.64 22.18 -5.90
CA ILE A 58 -13.44 22.88 -6.34
C ILE A 58 -12.44 21.84 -6.85
N LEU A 59 -12.01 21.95 -8.10
CA LEU A 59 -11.16 20.96 -8.74
C LEU A 59 -9.81 21.56 -9.10
N ALA A 60 -8.73 20.79 -8.93
CA ALA A 60 -7.44 21.09 -9.54
C ALA A 60 -6.73 19.80 -9.96
N TRP A 61 -5.84 19.90 -10.94
CA TRP A 61 -5.05 18.78 -11.41
C TRP A 61 -3.65 19.19 -11.83
N ARG A 62 -2.74 18.23 -11.74
CA ARG A 62 -1.35 18.34 -12.17
C ARG A 62 -0.92 17.01 -12.76
N LYS A 63 -0.57 17.01 -14.04
CA LYS A 63 -0.13 15.79 -14.75
C LYS A 63 1.16 16.04 -15.51
N GLU A 64 2.05 15.07 -15.52
CA GLU A 64 3.25 15.14 -16.37
C GLU A 64 2.84 15.26 -17.85
N SER A 65 3.45 16.22 -18.55
CA SER A 65 3.23 16.46 -19.96
C SER A 65 3.90 15.35 -20.79
N ASN A 66 3.21 14.86 -21.81
CA ASN A 66 3.79 13.92 -22.77
C ASN A 66 4.76 14.61 -23.76
N GLN A 67 4.88 15.94 -23.70
CA GLN A 67 5.76 16.70 -24.57
C GLN A 67 7.22 16.59 -24.10
N GLN A 68 8.11 16.15 -24.99
CA GLN A 68 9.54 16.14 -24.70
C GLN A 68 10.07 17.57 -24.61
N SER A 69 10.58 17.94 -23.43
CA SER A 69 11.32 19.18 -23.26
C SER A 69 12.70 19.07 -23.92
N ILE A 70 13.10 20.13 -24.62
CA ILE A 70 14.47 20.30 -25.16
C ILE A 70 15.52 20.17 -24.04
N THR A 71 15.17 20.56 -22.81
CA THR A 71 16.07 20.55 -21.64
C THR A 71 16.05 19.25 -20.83
N LYS A 72 15.33 18.20 -21.27
CA LYS A 72 15.06 16.95 -20.51
C LYS A 72 14.36 17.13 -19.15
N ALA A 73 13.97 18.34 -18.78
CA ALA A 73 13.19 18.59 -17.58
C ALA A 73 11.75 18.11 -17.74
N LYS A 74 11.18 17.50 -16.70
CA LYS A 74 9.76 17.13 -16.65
C LYS A 74 8.90 18.39 -16.74
N GLN A 75 8.00 18.44 -17.71
CA GLN A 75 6.99 19.48 -17.82
C GLN A 75 5.67 18.98 -17.24
N TYR A 76 4.88 19.88 -16.65
CA TYR A 76 3.59 19.55 -16.09
C TYR A 76 2.50 20.40 -16.73
N VAL A 77 1.36 19.77 -17.00
CA VAL A 77 0.12 20.43 -17.36
C VAL A 77 -0.71 20.55 -16.08
N THR A 78 -0.95 21.78 -15.64
CA THR A 78 -1.81 22.09 -14.50
C THR A 78 -3.10 22.75 -14.96
N GLY A 79 -4.14 22.64 -14.13
CA GLY A 79 -5.38 23.36 -14.32
C GLY A 79 -6.26 23.29 -13.08
N SER A 80 -7.27 24.14 -13.06
CA SER A 80 -8.18 24.28 -11.93
C SER A 80 -9.56 24.79 -12.36
N ASP A 81 -10.55 24.48 -11.54
CA ASP A 81 -11.92 24.95 -11.61
C ASP A 81 -12.38 25.33 -10.19
N ASP A 82 -12.90 26.56 -10.06
CA ASP A 82 -13.32 27.15 -8.79
C ASP A 82 -14.71 26.68 -8.34
N ASP A 83 -15.55 26.18 -9.26
CA ASP A 83 -16.96 25.80 -9.01
C ASP A 83 -17.75 26.77 -8.10
N GLY A 84 -17.73 28.06 -8.44
CA GLY A 84 -18.42 29.12 -7.70
C GLY A 84 -17.65 29.68 -6.48
N GLU A 85 -16.63 28.98 -5.99
CA GLU A 85 -15.69 29.46 -4.98
C GLU A 85 -14.49 30.18 -5.60
N LYS A 86 -14.69 31.45 -6.01
CA LYS A 86 -13.65 32.24 -6.68
C LYS A 86 -12.28 32.13 -5.97
N TYR A 87 -11.26 31.85 -6.77
CA TYR A 87 -9.85 31.68 -6.41
C TYR A 87 -9.49 30.37 -5.68
N ALA A 88 -10.44 29.49 -5.37
CA ALA A 88 -10.19 28.27 -4.64
C ALA A 88 -9.46 27.20 -5.47
N GLY A 89 -9.76 27.05 -6.76
CA GLY A 89 -9.12 26.09 -7.64
C GLY A 89 -7.61 26.33 -7.76
N LYS A 90 -7.20 27.60 -7.91
CA LYS A 90 -5.78 27.96 -7.91
C LYS A 90 -5.07 27.69 -6.58
N LYS A 91 -5.80 27.66 -5.47
CA LYS A 91 -5.26 27.32 -4.15
C LYS A 91 -4.96 25.83 -4.04
N VAL A 92 -5.89 24.99 -4.51
CA VAL A 92 -5.68 23.53 -4.59
C VAL A 92 -4.56 23.18 -5.58
N GLU A 93 -4.48 23.87 -6.72
CA GLU A 93 -3.38 23.70 -7.70
C GLU A 93 -2.00 23.95 -7.06
N LYS A 94 -1.88 25.02 -6.26
CA LYS A 94 -0.64 25.32 -5.51
C LYS A 94 -0.31 24.25 -4.47
N VAL A 95 -1.32 23.63 -3.85
CA VAL A 95 -1.10 22.51 -2.93
C VAL A 95 -0.50 21.32 -3.66
N LEU A 96 -1.04 20.95 -4.83
CA LEU A 96 -0.49 19.86 -5.65
C LEU A 96 0.95 20.14 -6.09
N GLU A 97 1.25 21.38 -6.47
CA GLU A 97 2.61 21.80 -6.82
C GLU A 97 3.58 21.71 -5.63
N ALA A 98 3.19 22.24 -4.47
CA ALA A 98 4.01 22.23 -3.26
C ALA A 98 4.31 20.82 -2.75
N LEU A 99 3.35 19.90 -2.88
CA LEU A 99 3.51 18.48 -2.52
C LEU A 99 4.09 17.63 -3.66
N GLN A 100 4.40 18.24 -4.81
CA GLN A 100 4.85 17.56 -6.02
C GLN A 100 3.95 16.40 -6.45
N ALA A 101 2.66 16.47 -6.11
CA ALA A 101 1.71 15.41 -6.38
C ALA A 101 1.27 15.44 -7.85
N GLU A 102 1.11 14.26 -8.43
CA GLU A 102 0.59 14.05 -9.77
C GLU A 102 -0.78 13.37 -9.67
N GLY A 103 -1.79 13.97 -10.27
CA GLY A 103 -3.17 13.53 -10.16
C GLY A 103 -4.17 14.68 -10.21
N ALA A 104 -5.41 14.39 -9.82
CA ALA A 104 -6.49 15.35 -9.64
C ALA A 104 -6.95 15.36 -8.17
N CYS A 105 -7.32 16.54 -7.68
CA CYS A 105 -7.89 16.74 -6.35
C CYS A 105 -9.19 17.54 -6.49
N VAL A 106 -10.25 17.05 -5.88
CA VAL A 106 -11.49 17.82 -5.69
C VAL A 106 -11.68 18.10 -4.21
N VAL A 107 -12.06 19.31 -3.86
CA VAL A 107 -12.49 19.69 -2.52
C VAL A 107 -13.97 20.02 -2.59
N ALA A 108 -14.77 19.17 -1.96
CA ALA A 108 -16.20 19.38 -1.81
C ALA A 108 -16.47 20.23 -0.58
N ARG A 109 -17.36 21.21 -0.73
CA ARG A 109 -17.90 22.00 0.37
C ARG A 109 -19.41 21.92 0.39
N TRP A 110 -19.95 21.62 1.58
CA TRP A 110 -21.35 21.82 1.92
C TRP A 110 -21.48 23.12 2.71
N TRP A 111 -22.27 24.07 2.22
CA TRP A 111 -22.40 25.40 2.79
C TRP A 111 -23.42 25.43 3.92
N GLY A 112 -22.95 25.82 5.11
CA GLY A 112 -23.79 25.89 6.31
C GLY A 112 -24.63 27.16 6.48
N GLY A 113 -24.72 28.02 5.46
CA GLY A 113 -25.45 29.30 5.55
C GLY A 113 -24.65 30.49 6.11
N ILE A 114 -23.39 30.28 6.52
CA ILE A 114 -22.54 31.33 7.11
C ILE A 114 -21.36 31.64 6.19
N MET A 115 -21.01 32.92 6.06
CA MET A 115 -19.81 33.34 5.30
C MET A 115 -18.55 33.15 6.15
N LEU A 116 -17.65 32.27 5.73
CA LEU A 116 -16.36 32.02 6.40
C LEU A 116 -15.29 33.06 6.04
N GLY A 117 -15.48 33.83 4.96
CA GLY A 117 -14.48 34.77 4.48
C GLY A 117 -13.17 34.05 4.08
N PRO A 118 -11.98 34.63 4.33
CA PRO A 118 -10.71 34.03 3.94
C PRO A 118 -10.42 32.65 4.54
N VAL A 119 -10.99 32.35 5.72
CA VAL A 119 -10.75 31.09 6.45
C VAL A 119 -11.14 29.86 5.64
N ARG A 120 -12.16 29.96 4.77
CA ARG A 120 -12.55 28.83 3.90
C ARG A 120 -11.41 28.34 3.02
N PHE A 121 -10.54 29.25 2.56
CA PHE A 121 -9.40 28.88 1.73
C PHE A 121 -8.36 28.10 2.52
N THR A 122 -8.20 28.40 3.81
CA THR A 122 -7.33 27.61 4.70
C THR A 122 -7.86 26.19 4.85
N HIS A 123 -9.17 26.02 5.01
CA HIS A 123 -9.79 24.68 5.07
C HIS A 123 -9.65 23.93 3.76
N ILE A 124 -9.91 24.59 2.63
CA ILE A 124 -9.74 24.02 1.28
C ILE A 124 -8.30 23.54 1.07
N GLU A 125 -7.31 24.38 1.38
CA GLU A 125 -5.90 23.99 1.26
C GLU A 125 -5.53 22.85 2.21
N SER A 126 -6.08 22.83 3.44
CA SER A 126 -5.76 21.81 4.44
C SER A 126 -6.34 20.45 4.06
N CYS A 127 -7.63 20.37 3.71
CA CYS A 127 -8.24 19.14 3.20
C CYS A 127 -7.46 18.60 1.99
N ALA A 128 -7.11 19.46 1.03
CA ALA A 128 -6.34 19.04 -0.14
C ALA A 128 -4.97 18.46 0.23
N ARG A 129 -4.25 19.07 1.19
CA ARG A 129 -2.97 18.54 1.68
C ARG A 129 -3.14 17.17 2.32
N ASP A 130 -4.19 16.99 3.12
CA ASP A 130 -4.40 15.77 3.87
C ASP A 130 -4.78 14.60 2.96
N ALA A 131 -5.66 14.80 1.97
CA ALA A 131 -5.97 13.76 0.97
C ALA A 131 -4.74 13.32 0.16
N VAL A 132 -3.85 14.26 -0.20
CA VAL A 132 -2.61 13.95 -0.92
C VAL A 132 -1.62 13.21 -0.02
N ARG A 133 -1.49 13.59 1.25
CA ARG A 133 -0.62 12.91 2.22
C ARG A 133 -1.07 11.48 2.48
N GLU A 134 -2.38 11.26 2.55
CA GLU A 134 -2.94 9.91 2.68
C GLU A 134 -2.52 9.02 1.50
N CYS A 135 -2.63 9.54 0.28
CA CYS A 135 -2.15 8.85 -0.92
C CYS A 135 -0.65 8.52 -0.86
N GLN A 136 0.18 9.48 -0.44
CA GLN A 136 1.63 9.28 -0.36
C GLN A 136 1.99 8.22 0.70
N THR A 137 1.30 8.21 1.83
CA THR A 137 1.50 7.25 2.92
C THR A 137 1.14 5.84 2.47
N GLN A 138 -0.06 5.64 1.92
CA GLN A 138 -0.49 4.32 1.43
C GLN A 138 0.42 3.80 0.31
N ARG A 139 0.88 4.68 -0.59
CA ARG A 139 1.83 4.31 -1.65
C ARG A 139 3.20 3.89 -1.09
N ALA A 140 3.70 4.59 -0.07
CA ALA A 140 4.96 4.23 0.57
C ALA A 140 4.87 2.86 1.27
N GLU A 141 3.77 2.60 1.98
CA GLU A 141 3.50 1.31 2.63
C GLU A 141 3.38 0.16 1.62
N ALA A 142 2.66 0.37 0.53
CA ALA A 142 2.52 -0.61 -0.54
C ALA A 142 3.87 -0.96 -1.19
N GLN A 143 4.74 0.05 -1.40
CA GLN A 143 6.09 -0.16 -1.92
C GLN A 143 6.97 -0.93 -0.94
N MET A 144 6.90 -0.63 0.36
CA MET A 144 7.63 -1.34 1.40
C MET A 144 7.21 -2.81 1.47
N LYS A 145 5.90 -3.08 1.46
CA LYS A 145 5.35 -4.44 1.43
C LYS A 145 5.79 -5.21 0.20
N LYS A 146 5.80 -4.58 -0.98
CA LYS A 146 6.26 -5.20 -2.22
C LYS A 146 7.75 -5.58 -2.14
N ARG A 147 8.60 -4.69 -1.63
CA ARG A 147 10.03 -4.95 -1.43
C ARG A 147 10.26 -6.09 -0.45
N ARG A 148 9.53 -6.12 0.67
CA ARG A 148 9.59 -7.21 1.65
C ARG A 148 9.21 -8.55 1.03
N MET A 149 8.10 -8.61 0.28
CA MET A 149 7.70 -9.86 -0.39
C MET A 149 8.68 -10.30 -1.48
N GLU A 150 9.32 -9.35 -2.17
CA GLU A 150 10.36 -9.67 -3.15
C GLU A 150 11.61 -10.24 -2.47
N GLN A 151 12.02 -9.67 -1.34
CA GLN A 151 13.10 -10.19 -0.53
C GLN A 151 12.78 -11.59 0.02
N GLU A 152 11.60 -11.79 0.61
CA GLU A 152 11.15 -13.10 1.10
C GLU A 152 11.11 -14.15 -0.04
N LYS A 153 10.72 -13.76 -1.26
CA LYS A 153 10.77 -14.63 -2.44
C LYS A 153 12.19 -14.99 -2.86
N VAL A 154 13.12 -14.04 -2.81
CA VAL A 154 14.53 -14.27 -3.11
C VAL A 154 15.14 -15.22 -2.07
N GLU A 155 14.89 -14.98 -0.78
CA GLU A 155 15.34 -15.84 0.32
C GLU A 155 14.77 -17.26 0.17
N HIS A 156 13.47 -17.39 -0.09
CA HIS A 156 12.84 -18.69 -0.33
C HIS A 156 13.43 -19.41 -1.55
N ALA A 157 13.72 -18.69 -2.64
CA ALA A 157 14.36 -19.27 -3.82
C ALA A 157 15.81 -19.72 -3.53
N GLN A 158 16.56 -18.97 -2.72
CA GLN A 158 17.91 -19.34 -2.28
C GLN A 158 17.90 -20.60 -1.40
N LEU A 159 16.99 -20.67 -0.41
CA LEU A 159 16.82 -21.85 0.44
C LEU A 159 16.43 -23.09 -0.37
N ALA A 160 15.49 -22.94 -1.30
CA ALA A 160 15.10 -24.03 -2.20
C ALA A 160 16.29 -24.54 -3.02
N LYS A 161 17.14 -23.64 -3.52
CA LYS A 161 18.36 -24.00 -4.25
C LYS A 161 19.38 -24.73 -3.35
N ALA A 162 19.61 -24.23 -2.13
CA ALA A 162 20.52 -24.84 -1.17
C ALA A 162 20.11 -26.27 -0.78
N LEU A 163 18.80 -26.53 -0.63
CA LEU A 163 18.26 -27.87 -0.38
C LEU A 163 18.51 -28.86 -1.52
N VAL A 164 18.60 -28.39 -2.77
CA VAL A 164 18.94 -29.24 -3.93
C VAL A 164 20.43 -29.51 -4.00
N GLU A 165 21.28 -28.49 -3.76
CA GLU A 165 22.75 -28.62 -3.81
C GLU A 165 23.32 -29.43 -2.64
N HIS A 166 22.73 -29.26 -1.46
CA HIS A 166 23.02 -30.04 -0.27
C HIS A 166 21.77 -30.81 0.13
N PRO A 167 21.46 -31.94 -0.53
CA PRO A 167 20.40 -32.80 -0.05
C PRO A 167 20.74 -33.13 1.40
N PRO A 168 19.77 -33.02 2.34
CA PRO A 168 20.01 -33.42 3.70
C PRO A 168 20.61 -34.81 3.67
N LYS A 169 21.71 -35.03 4.38
CA LYS A 169 22.22 -36.38 4.63
C LYS A 169 21.11 -37.12 5.38
N THR A 170 20.23 -37.76 4.63
CA THR A 170 19.46 -38.91 5.08
C THR A 170 20.47 -40.04 5.28
N GLU A 171 21.29 -39.90 6.32
CA GLU A 171 21.51 -41.04 7.19
C GLU A 171 20.14 -41.30 7.81
N ILE A 172 19.27 -41.96 7.05
CA ILE A 172 18.15 -42.68 7.64
C ILE A 172 18.87 -43.77 8.43
N PRO A 173 18.98 -43.70 9.77
CA PRO A 173 19.18 -44.94 10.49
C PRO A 173 18.06 -45.84 9.97
N THR A 174 18.38 -47.03 9.50
CA THR A 174 17.45 -48.07 9.05
C THR A 174 16.52 -48.49 10.20
N SER A 175 15.72 -47.56 10.69
CA SER A 175 14.58 -47.78 11.53
C SER A 175 13.51 -48.22 10.57
N SER A 176 13.37 -49.54 10.41
CA SER A 176 12.20 -50.20 9.85
C SER A 176 10.95 -49.34 10.07
N ALA A 177 10.36 -48.83 8.99
CA ALA A 177 9.18 -47.98 9.06
C ALA A 177 8.13 -48.71 9.91
N LYS A 178 7.86 -48.19 11.12
CA LYS A 178 6.79 -48.74 11.94
C LYS A 178 5.49 -48.52 11.17
N PRO A 179 4.61 -49.53 11.06
CA PRO A 179 3.33 -49.37 10.39
C PRO A 179 2.58 -48.18 11.01
N ALA A 180 1.86 -47.44 10.17
CA ALA A 180 1.05 -46.31 10.63
C ALA A 180 0.12 -46.76 11.76
N MET A 181 0.23 -46.12 12.93
CA MET A 181 -0.63 -46.42 14.08
C MET A 181 -2.08 -46.11 13.73
N ASP A 182 -2.98 -47.06 13.96
CA ASP A 182 -4.42 -46.82 13.81
C ASP A 182 -4.94 -46.04 15.04
N TYR A 183 -5.10 -44.74 14.87
CA TYR A 183 -5.58 -43.83 15.90
C TYR A 183 -7.08 -43.95 16.16
N THR A 184 -7.85 -44.49 15.21
CA THR A 184 -9.32 -44.57 15.32
C THR A 184 -9.77 -45.65 16.30
N ALA A 185 -8.94 -46.68 16.48
CA ALA A 185 -9.19 -47.79 17.39
C ALA A 185 -8.66 -47.56 18.83
N MET A 186 -8.00 -46.43 19.12
CA MET A 186 -7.40 -46.19 20.45
C MET A 186 -8.36 -45.53 21.45
N PRO A 187 -8.29 -45.89 22.75
CA PRO A 187 -9.00 -45.19 23.81
C PRO A 187 -8.57 -43.71 23.91
N LEU A 188 -9.52 -42.83 24.25
CA LEU A 188 -9.30 -41.37 24.34
C LEU A 188 -8.13 -40.98 25.25
N ASP A 189 -7.93 -41.66 26.38
CA ASP A 189 -6.84 -41.33 27.30
C ASP A 189 -5.46 -41.65 26.70
N ARG A 190 -5.38 -42.68 25.85
CA ARG A 190 -4.14 -43.01 25.13
C ARG A 190 -3.85 -41.96 24.04
N LEU A 191 -4.88 -41.48 23.34
CA LEU A 191 -4.75 -40.42 22.35
C LEU A 191 -4.25 -39.11 22.99
N ARG A 192 -4.83 -38.71 24.13
CA ARG A 192 -4.37 -37.53 24.90
C ARG A 192 -2.91 -37.64 25.35
N ALA A 193 -2.48 -38.83 25.77
CA ALA A 193 -1.09 -39.06 26.15
C ALA A 193 -0.13 -38.93 24.95
N LEU A 194 -0.54 -39.39 23.77
CA LEU A 194 0.23 -39.26 22.53
C LEU A 194 0.33 -37.80 22.08
N ASP A 195 -0.77 -37.05 22.12
CA ASP A 195 -0.74 -35.62 21.80
C ASP A 195 0.17 -34.84 22.75
N LYS A 196 0.10 -35.12 24.06
CA LYS A 196 0.99 -34.49 25.05
C LYS A 196 2.47 -34.81 24.78
N ALA A 197 2.78 -36.06 24.43
CA ALA A 197 4.14 -36.47 24.08
C ALA A 197 4.62 -35.79 22.78
N ARG A 198 3.73 -35.65 21.80
CA ARG A 198 3.99 -34.94 20.55
C ARG A 198 4.29 -33.47 20.82
N ASP A 199 3.45 -32.80 21.60
CA ASP A 199 3.61 -31.37 21.90
C ASP A 199 4.89 -31.12 22.72
N ALA A 200 5.25 -32.01 23.64
CA ALA A 200 6.53 -31.95 24.34
C ALA A 200 7.74 -32.11 23.38
N THR A 201 7.61 -32.96 22.36
CA THR A 201 8.65 -33.16 21.34
C THR A 201 8.76 -31.94 20.43
N ILE A 202 7.63 -31.36 20.01
CA ILE A 202 7.58 -30.12 19.24
C ILE A 202 8.27 -29.00 20.04
N GLY A 203 7.93 -28.85 21.32
CA GLY A 203 8.56 -27.86 22.20
C GLY A 203 10.07 -28.06 22.36
N PHE A 204 10.52 -29.32 22.45
CA PHE A 204 11.96 -29.63 22.49
C PHE A 204 12.68 -29.24 21.19
N LEU A 205 12.07 -29.51 20.04
CA LEU A 205 12.63 -29.17 18.73
C LEU A 205 12.69 -27.65 18.52
N LEU A 206 11.61 -26.93 18.84
CA LEU A 206 11.58 -25.47 18.77
C LEU A 206 12.72 -24.84 19.59
N LYS A 207 12.92 -25.31 20.83
CA LYS A 207 14.01 -24.82 21.67
C LYS A 207 15.41 -25.08 21.09
N ARG A 208 15.58 -26.15 20.31
CA ARG A 208 16.84 -26.40 19.58
C ARG A 208 16.99 -25.49 18.36
N ILE A 209 15.90 -25.15 17.69
CA ILE A 209 15.90 -24.20 16.58
C ILE A 209 16.29 -22.82 17.12
N ASP A 210 15.63 -22.34 18.17
CA ASP A 210 15.94 -21.05 18.81
C ASP A 210 17.43 -20.96 19.21
N LYS A 211 17.98 -22.04 19.77
CA LYS A 211 19.41 -22.11 20.11
C LYS A 211 20.30 -22.06 18.88
N ALA A 212 19.98 -22.81 17.83
CA ALA A 212 20.77 -22.82 16.60
C ALA A 212 20.74 -21.46 15.87
N GLU A 213 19.60 -20.78 15.90
CA GLU A 213 19.45 -19.41 15.37
C GLU A 213 20.29 -18.41 16.16
N ALA A 214 20.29 -18.50 17.50
CA ALA A 214 21.12 -17.66 18.35
C ALA A 214 22.63 -17.91 18.13
N ASP A 215 23.04 -19.18 18.00
CA ASP A 215 24.42 -19.56 17.71
C ASP A 215 24.85 -19.03 16.31
N LEU A 216 23.97 -19.12 15.29
CA LEU A 216 24.20 -18.56 13.95
C LEU A 216 24.30 -17.03 13.95
N ALA A 217 23.45 -16.35 14.71
CA ALA A 217 23.49 -14.89 14.84
C ALA A 217 24.81 -14.43 15.48
N ALA A 218 25.26 -15.11 16.54
CA ALA A 218 26.54 -14.81 17.18
C ALA A 218 27.75 -15.01 16.23
N MET A 219 27.73 -16.06 15.40
CA MET A 219 28.78 -16.28 14.40
C MET A 219 28.80 -15.20 13.31
N ASN A 220 27.64 -14.65 12.92
CA ASN A 220 27.54 -13.58 11.94
C ASN A 220 28.03 -12.22 12.51
N GLU A 221 27.83 -11.95 13.80
CA GLU A 221 28.31 -10.73 14.46
C GLU A 221 29.84 -10.72 14.66
N GLU A 222 30.48 -11.88 14.84
CA GLU A 222 31.94 -11.98 14.97
C GLU A 222 32.68 -11.70 13.64
N ASP A 223 32.09 -12.06 12.49
CA ASP A 223 32.66 -11.83 11.14
C ASP A 223 32.55 -10.37 10.66
N GLU A 224 31.73 -9.53 11.29
CA GLU A 224 31.52 -8.11 10.91
C GLU A 224 32.43 -7.13 11.69
N SER A 225 33.32 -7.64 12.56
CA SER A 225 34.28 -6.80 13.29
C SER A 225 35.44 -6.33 12.39
N PRO A 226 35.76 -5.01 12.30
CA PRO A 226 36.78 -4.52 11.39
C PRO A 226 38.17 -4.99 11.81
N LYS A 227 38.88 -5.68 10.92
CA LYS A 227 40.32 -5.89 11.05
C LYS A 227 41.01 -4.53 10.91
N GLU A 228 41.56 -4.03 12.03
CA GLU A 228 42.49 -2.89 12.11
C GLU A 228 43.68 -3.03 11.16
#